data_AF-A0A256ZB73-F1
#
_entry.id   AF-A0A256ZB73-F1
#
_cell.length_a   1.000
_cell.length_b   1.000
_cell.length_c   1.000
_cell.angle_alpha   90.00
_cell.angle_beta   90.00
_cell.angle_gamma   90.00
#
_symmetry.space_group_name_H-M   'P 1'
#
loop_
_entity.id
_entity.type
_entity.pdbx_description
1 polymer ?
#
loop_
_entity_poly.entity_id
_entity_poly.type
_entity_poly.pdbx_seq_one_letter_code
_entity_poly.pdbx_strand_id
1 'polypeptide(L)'
;MRRMKTMGLFTPEDIRDSPLDVLAETIRPSGYFNQKARKLKVLSEWVIKRCGGDITRARSLRMDTLQKELISLWGIGQETRDSIILYALDLPTFVVDRYTVRILRRFGFDLPGRYEPFAGGVP
;
A
#
# COMPACT_ATOMS: atom_id res chain seq x y z
N MET A 1 9.62 -12.87 0.34
CA MET A 1 8.54 -13.85 0.12
C MET A 1 8.86 -15.25 0.61
N ARG A 2 9.96 -15.92 0.21
CA ARG A 2 10.28 -17.30 0.63
C ARG A 2 10.27 -17.50 2.15
N ARG A 3 10.95 -16.64 2.92
CA ARG A 3 10.96 -16.69 4.40
C ARG A 3 9.57 -16.58 5.03
N MET A 4 8.75 -15.63 4.57
CA MET A 4 7.38 -15.44 5.07
C MET A 4 6.52 -16.69 4.85
N LYS A 5 6.60 -17.31 3.66
CA LYS A 5 5.89 -18.57 3.38
C LYS A 5 6.36 -19.70 4.29
N THR A 6 7.67 -19.85 4.50
CA THR A 6 8.23 -20.88 5.38
C THR A 6 7.83 -20.67 6.85
N MET A 7 7.67 -19.42 7.28
CA MET A 7 7.27 -19.09 8.65
C MET A 7 5.75 -19.02 8.85
N GLY A 8 4.94 -19.30 7.82
CA GLY A 8 3.49 -19.19 7.92
C GLY A 8 2.98 -17.77 8.14
N LEU A 9 3.72 -16.74 7.68
CA LEU A 9 3.33 -15.33 7.80
C LEU A 9 2.80 -14.82 6.45
N PHE A 10 1.68 -15.35 5.98
CA PHE A 10 1.22 -15.09 4.60
C PHE A 10 -0.23 -14.59 4.50
N THR A 11 -1.02 -14.68 5.57
CA THR A 11 -2.36 -14.07 5.65
C THR A 11 -2.34 -12.78 6.49
N PRO A 12 -3.33 -11.89 6.34
CA PRO A 12 -3.49 -10.75 7.22
C PRO A 12 -3.51 -11.14 8.70
N GLU A 13 -4.18 -12.23 9.05
CA GLU A 13 -4.29 -12.79 10.39
C GLU A 13 -2.91 -13.19 10.92
N ASP A 14 -2.12 -13.97 10.17
CA ASP A 14 -0.76 -14.36 10.59
C ASP A 14 0.13 -13.14 10.86
N ILE A 15 0.05 -12.13 9.97
CA ILE A 15 0.81 -10.88 10.11
C ILE A 15 0.34 -10.09 11.33
N ARG A 16 -0.97 -10.05 11.59
CA ARG A 16 -1.55 -9.30 12.70
C ARG A 16 -1.28 -9.96 14.05
N ASP A 17 -1.26 -11.29 14.12
CA ASP A 17 -1.06 -12.04 15.36
C ASP A 17 0.42 -12.31 15.68
N SER A 18 1.30 -12.26 14.68
CA SER A 18 2.75 -12.45 14.90
C SER A 18 3.41 -11.34 15.75
N PRO A 19 4.42 -11.65 16.58
CA PRO A 19 5.20 -10.62 17.26
C PRO A 19 5.87 -9.66 16.27
N LEU A 20 5.90 -8.37 16.60
CA LEU A 20 6.39 -7.32 15.69
C LEU A 20 7.86 -7.50 15.31
N ASP A 21 8.70 -7.90 16.27
CA ASP A 21 10.12 -8.21 16.12
C ASP A 21 10.35 -9.43 15.22
N VAL A 22 9.55 -10.49 15.39
CA VAL A 22 9.59 -11.68 14.54
C VAL A 22 9.23 -11.33 13.09
N LEU A 23 8.18 -10.54 12.89
CA LEU A 23 7.78 -10.06 11.56
C LEU A 23 8.89 -9.19 10.94
N ALA A 24 9.45 -8.27 11.71
CA ALA A 24 10.53 -7.37 11.30
C ALA A 24 11.77 -8.15 10.85
N GLU A 25 12.19 -9.16 11.61
CA GLU A 25 13.34 -10.01 11.25
C GLU A 25 13.03 -10.88 10.01
N THR A 26 11.80 -11.38 9.89
CA THR A 26 11.36 -12.18 8.73
C THR A 26 11.49 -11.39 7.42
N ILE A 27 11.16 -10.10 7.46
CA ILE A 27 11.19 -9.20 6.29
C ILE A 27 12.48 -8.37 6.19
N ARG A 28 13.48 -8.61 7.04
CA ARG A 28 14.76 -7.89 7.09
C ARG A 28 15.43 -7.66 5.73
N PRO A 29 15.46 -8.63 4.78
CA PRO A 29 16.09 -8.43 3.47
C PRO A 29 15.46 -7.30 2.63
N SER A 30 14.26 -6.82 2.98
CA SER A 30 13.56 -5.79 2.22
C SER A 30 14.01 -4.35 2.53
N GLY A 31 14.88 -4.13 3.53
CA GLY A 31 15.28 -2.79 3.99
C GLY A 31 14.13 -2.02 4.66
N TYR A 32 14.47 -1.08 5.57
CA TYR A 32 13.50 -0.35 6.42
C TYR A 32 12.48 -1.27 7.13
N PHE A 33 12.93 -2.47 7.49
CA PHE A 33 12.07 -3.59 7.88
C PHE A 33 11.25 -3.30 9.16
N ASN A 34 11.78 -2.55 10.12
CA ASN A 34 11.04 -2.14 11.32
C ASN A 34 9.78 -1.34 10.97
N GLN A 35 9.91 -0.36 10.07
CA GLN A 35 8.80 0.48 9.63
C GLN A 35 7.82 -0.31 8.76
N LYS A 36 8.34 -1.19 7.90
CA LYS A 36 7.51 -2.09 7.08
C LYS A 36 6.72 -3.07 7.92
N ALA A 37 7.30 -3.64 8.98
CA ALA A 37 6.60 -4.58 9.86
C ALA A 37 5.42 -3.89 10.53
N ARG A 38 5.62 -2.68 11.09
CA ARG A 38 4.53 -1.91 11.68
C ARG A 38 3.45 -1.56 10.64
N LYS A 39 3.85 -1.14 9.43
CA LYS A 39 2.91 -0.83 8.34
C LYS A 39 2.10 -2.06 7.92
N LEU A 40 2.73 -3.23 7.82
CA LEU A 40 2.07 -4.49 7.50
C LEU A 40 1.02 -4.84 8.56
N LYS A 41 1.35 -4.73 9.86
CA LYS A 41 0.36 -4.99 10.92
C LYS A 41 -0.84 -4.04 10.84
N VAL A 42 -0.60 -2.74 10.61
CA VAL A 42 -1.66 -1.73 10.46
C VAL A 42 -2.56 -2.05 9.27
N LEU A 43 -1.97 -2.38 8.11
CA LEU A 43 -2.72 -2.73 6.92
C LEU A 43 -3.51 -4.04 7.11
N SER A 44 -2.88 -5.07 7.68
CA SER A 44 -3.55 -6.35 7.97
C SER A 44 -4.75 -6.18 8.89
N GLU A 45 -4.62 -5.37 9.95
CA GLU A 45 -5.72 -5.09 10.86
C GLU A 45 -6.90 -4.40 10.15
N TRP A 46 -6.61 -3.45 9.25
CA TRP A 46 -7.64 -2.84 8.42
C TRP A 46 -8.29 -3.84 7.47
N VAL A 47 -7.51 -4.71 6.80
CA VAL A 47 -8.05 -5.75 5.91
C VAL A 47 -8.96 -6.72 6.67
N ILE A 48 -8.57 -7.13 7.88
CA ILE A 48 -9.39 -8.02 8.72
C ILE A 48 -10.70 -7.32 9.08
N LYS A 49 -10.63 -6.10 9.63
CA LYS A 49 -11.82 -5.37 10.10
C LYS A 49 -12.76 -4.94 8.99
N ARG A 50 -12.20 -4.43 7.88
CA ARG A 50 -12.98 -3.81 6.80
C ARG A 50 -13.41 -4.81 5.74
N CYS A 51 -12.58 -5.80 5.49
CA CYS A 51 -12.71 -6.71 4.36
C CYS A 51 -12.82 -8.18 4.77
N GLY A 52 -12.84 -8.49 6.06
CA GLY A 52 -12.97 -9.87 6.57
C GLY A 52 -11.80 -10.77 6.16
N GLY A 53 -10.59 -10.22 6.11
CA GLY A 53 -9.36 -10.95 5.76
C GLY A 53 -9.04 -11.00 4.26
N ASP A 54 -9.98 -10.60 3.40
CA ASP A 54 -9.79 -10.59 1.94
C ASP A 54 -9.85 -9.16 1.39
N ILE A 55 -8.68 -8.59 1.08
CA ILE A 55 -8.56 -7.21 0.58
C ILE A 55 -9.42 -6.94 -0.65
N THR A 56 -9.73 -7.94 -1.49
CA THR A 56 -10.53 -7.74 -2.71
C THR A 56 -11.95 -7.26 -2.41
N ARG A 57 -12.48 -7.52 -1.21
CA ARG A 57 -13.79 -6.98 -0.78
C ARG A 57 -13.81 -5.47 -0.69
N ALA A 58 -12.65 -4.81 -0.57
CA ALA A 58 -12.54 -3.36 -0.63
C ALA A 58 -12.99 -2.78 -1.98
N ARG A 59 -13.07 -3.57 -3.06
CA ARG A 59 -13.63 -3.16 -4.36
C ARG A 59 -15.09 -2.71 -4.27
N SER A 60 -15.83 -3.16 -3.27
CA SER A 60 -17.22 -2.75 -3.03
C SER A 60 -17.35 -1.35 -2.41
N LEU A 61 -16.24 -0.79 -1.91
CA LEU A 61 -16.23 0.53 -1.31
C LEU A 61 -16.26 1.61 -2.39
N ARG A 62 -16.97 2.71 -2.09
CA ARG A 62 -16.84 3.92 -2.90
C ARG A 62 -15.38 4.37 -2.91
N MET A 63 -14.90 4.80 -4.09
CA MET A 63 -13.50 5.21 -4.29
C MET A 63 -13.06 6.29 -3.29
N ASP A 64 -13.93 7.27 -3.02
CA ASP A 64 -13.62 8.35 -2.08
C ASP A 64 -13.47 7.85 -0.64
N THR A 65 -14.31 6.90 -0.22
CA THR A 65 -14.21 6.24 1.08
C THR A 65 -12.93 5.40 1.17
N LEU A 66 -12.66 4.57 0.16
CA LEU A 66 -11.48 3.72 0.11
C LEU A 66 -10.18 4.53 0.21
N GLN A 67 -10.07 5.62 -0.55
CA GLN A 67 -8.90 6.49 -0.53
C GLN A 67 -8.71 7.17 0.84
N LYS A 68 -9.80 7.65 1.45
CA LYS A 68 -9.78 8.27 2.79
C LYS A 68 -9.39 7.28 3.88
N GLU A 69 -9.94 6.06 3.83
CA GLU A 69 -9.59 5.00 4.79
C GLU A 69 -8.11 4.62 4.65
N LEU A 70 -7.63 4.33 3.44
CA LEU A 70 -6.24 3.92 3.22
C LEU A 70 -5.23 5.00 3.60
N ILE A 71 -5.47 6.27 3.26
CA ILE A 71 -4.54 7.37 3.61
C ILE A 71 -4.52 7.67 5.11
N SER A 72 -5.60 7.31 5.84
CA SER A 72 -5.65 7.46 7.31
C SER A 72 -4.79 6.41 8.04
N LEU A 73 -4.39 5.33 7.37
CA LEU A 73 -3.57 4.29 7.96
C LEU A 73 -2.13 4.77 8.16
N TRP A 74 -1.60 4.53 9.36
CA TRP A 74 -0.24 4.93 9.70
C TRP A 74 0.78 4.39 8.69
N GLY A 75 1.60 5.30 8.15
CA GLY A 75 2.66 4.96 7.20
C GLY A 75 2.19 4.73 5.77
N ILE A 76 0.90 4.83 5.45
CA ILE A 76 0.40 4.79 4.07
C ILE A 76 0.34 6.22 3.53
N GLY A 77 1.24 6.54 2.60
CA GLY A 77 1.20 7.78 1.82
C GLY A 77 0.41 7.61 0.52
N GLN A 78 0.25 8.70 -0.22
CA GLN A 78 -0.55 8.72 -1.46
C GLN A 78 -0.05 7.70 -2.50
N GLU A 79 1.27 7.59 -2.70
CA GLU A 79 1.87 6.60 -3.60
C GLU A 79 1.54 5.15 -3.19
N THR A 80 1.63 4.84 -1.89
CA THR A 80 1.31 3.50 -1.38
C THR A 80 -0.19 3.21 -1.48
N ARG A 81 -1.05 4.20 -1.18
CA ARG A 81 -2.51 4.10 -1.35
C ARG A 81 -2.84 3.75 -2.80
N ASP A 82 -2.30 4.50 -3.76
CA ASP A 82 -2.62 4.31 -5.17
C ASP A 82 -2.02 3.01 -5.70
N SER A 83 -0.85 2.60 -5.20
CA SER A 83 -0.29 1.28 -5.50
C SER A 83 -1.19 0.13 -5.02
N ILE A 84 -1.82 0.25 -3.84
CA ILE A 84 -2.77 -0.75 -3.33
C ILE A 84 -4.02 -0.78 -4.21
N ILE A 85 -4.60 0.38 -4.51
CA ILE A 85 -5.80 0.51 -5.35
C ILE A 85 -5.55 -0.08 -6.74
N LEU A 86 -4.41 0.24 -7.35
CA LEU A 86 -4.06 -0.27 -8.67
C LEU A 86 -3.71 -1.76 -8.62
N TYR A 87 -2.67 -2.14 -7.88
CA TYR A 87 -2.10 -3.49 -8.01
C TYR A 87 -2.80 -4.56 -7.17
N ALA A 88 -3.35 -4.21 -6.00
CA ALA A 88 -4.04 -5.19 -5.17
C ALA A 88 -5.54 -5.27 -5.46
N LEU A 89 -6.16 -4.15 -5.84
CA LEU A 89 -7.60 -4.07 -6.10
C LEU A 89 -7.95 -4.04 -7.58
N ASP A 90 -7.00 -3.87 -8.49
CA ASP A 90 -7.24 -3.79 -9.94
C ASP A 90 -8.27 -2.68 -10.28
N LEU A 91 -8.19 -1.57 -9.55
CA LEU A 91 -9.05 -0.40 -9.75
C LEU A 91 -8.25 0.71 -10.45
N PRO A 92 -8.87 1.45 -11.39
CA PRO A 92 -8.17 2.44 -12.20
C PRO A 92 -7.72 3.62 -11.33
N THR A 93 -6.41 3.70 -11.08
CA THR A 93 -5.74 4.87 -10.52
C THR A 93 -4.36 5.00 -11.12
N PHE A 94 -3.87 6.23 -11.28
CA PHE A 94 -2.58 6.50 -11.88
C PHE A 94 -1.52 6.73 -10.79
N VAL A 95 -0.56 5.81 -10.68
CA VAL A 95 0.54 5.93 -9.70
C VAL A 95 1.64 6.82 -10.29
N VAL A 96 1.74 8.05 -9.80
CA VAL A 96 2.81 9.00 -10.21
C VAL A 96 3.97 8.93 -9.26
N ASP A 97 4.90 8.00 -9.47
CA ASP A 97 6.11 7.95 -8.66
C ASP A 97 7.10 9.08 -9.02
N ARG A 98 8.15 9.20 -8.21
CA ARG A 98 9.22 10.19 -8.43
C ARG A 98 9.96 9.98 -9.77
N TYR A 99 10.05 8.75 -10.26
CA TYR A 99 10.67 8.45 -11.55
C TYR A 99 9.85 8.99 -12.71
N THR A 100 8.52 8.81 -12.67
CA THR A 100 7.57 9.38 -13.64
C THR A 100 7.72 10.89 -13.70
N VAL A 101 7.71 11.58 -12.56
CA VAL A 101 7.93 13.04 -12.50
C VAL A 101 9.27 13.42 -13.10
N ARG A 102 10.35 12.71 -12.75
CA ARG A 102 11.69 13.01 -13.25
C ARG A 102 11.81 12.84 -14.77
N ILE A 103 11.18 11.81 -15.33
CA ILE A 103 11.21 11.56 -16.78
C ILE A 103 10.40 12.63 -17.51
N LEU A 104 9.18 12.92 -17.06
CA LEU A 104 8.33 13.92 -17.70
C LEU A 104 8.94 15.32 -17.65
N ARG A 105 9.60 15.69 -16.54
CA ARG A 105 10.38 16.94 -16.48
C ARG A 105 11.52 17.01 -17.50
N ARG A 106 12.17 15.88 -17.81
CA ARG A 106 13.19 15.82 -18.87
C ARG A 106 12.59 16.02 -20.26
N PHE A 107 11.31 15.72 -20.45
CA PHE A 107 10.57 15.96 -21.68
C PHE A 107 9.90 17.34 -21.75
N GLY A 108 10.20 18.24 -20.79
CA GLY A 108 9.70 19.61 -20.80
C GLY A 108 8.34 19.81 -20.12
N PHE A 109 7.80 18.80 -19.43
CA PHE A 109 6.58 18.96 -18.65
C PHE A 109 6.87 19.60 -17.29
N ASP A 110 6.14 20.67 -16.96
CA ASP A 110 6.18 21.28 -15.63
C ASP A 110 5.26 20.50 -14.68
N LEU A 111 5.86 19.75 -13.77
CA LEU A 111 5.15 18.91 -12.80
C LEU A 111 5.58 19.30 -11.39
N PRO A 112 4.67 19.26 -10.40
CA PRO A 112 5.00 19.52 -9.00
C PRO A 112 6.04 18.51 -8.49
N GLY A 113 6.89 18.95 -7.56
CA GLY A 113 7.97 18.12 -7.01
C GLY A 113 7.52 17.07 -5.99
N ARG A 114 6.23 17.05 -5.66
CA ARG A 114 5.60 16.18 -4.67
C ARG A 114 4.51 15.35 -5.36
N TYR A 115 4.21 14.20 -4.77
CA TYR A 115 3.09 13.38 -5.21
C TYR A 115 1.81 14.18 -4.98
N GLU A 116 1.14 14.54 -6.07
CA GLU A 116 -0.20 15.13 -6.06
C GLU A 116 -1.16 14.14 -6.71
N PRO A 117 -2.38 13.95 -6.17
CA PRO A 117 -3.38 13.13 -6.83
C PRO A 117 -3.64 13.72 -8.21
N PHE A 118 -3.53 12.91 -9.27
CA PHE A 118 -4.07 13.30 -10.57
C PHE A 118 -5.59 13.43 -10.40
N ALA A 119 -6.08 14.67 -10.35
CA ALA A 119 -7.51 14.97 -10.25
C ALA A 119 -8.27 14.70 -11.55
N GLY A 120 -7.56 14.33 -12.62
CA GLY A 120 -8.15 13.90 -13.87
C GLY A 120 -8.59 12.46 -13.78
N GLY A 121 -9.92 12.23 -13.82
CA GLY A 121 -10.42 10.94 -14.27
C GLY A 121 -9.77 10.61 -15.61
N VAL A 122 -9.28 9.38 -15.74
CA VAL A 122 -8.94 8.83 -17.06
C VAL A 122 -10.21 8.96 -17.90
N PRO A 123 -10.16 9.55 -19.11
CA PRO A 123 -11.33 9.72 -19.96
C PRO A 123 -12.03 8.38 -20.24
#